data_AF-A0A925X414-F1
#
_entry.id   AF-A0A925X414-F1
#
_cell.length_a   1.000
_cell.length_b   1.000
_cell.length_c   1.000
_cell.angle_alpha   90.00
_cell.angle_beta   90.00
_cell.angle_gamma   90.00
#
_symmetry.space_group_name_H-M   'P 1'
#
loop_
_entity.id
_entity.type
_entity.pdbx_description
1 polymer ?
#
loop_
_entity_poly.entity_id
_entity_poly.type
_entity_poly.pdbx_seq_one_letter_code
_entity_poly.pdbx_strand_id
1 'polypeptide(L)'
;MALIDKIFGKKKTLSQLDKQELRREEILLTKQRDRLFKKIEQMSLDKQKIFQQGATQKSPELRKALAQDFELKTQEQLMSARELNLRSKELLTVSRLRMIQENKQSGRALGRLNVTDTDVAKISGWIEDDSVSQDMYQERLDQILELGAQSDKDALSAAGLSGAGQELMNIWNDIDRGAVKQEEAFDQADKAVRKRHAAKDGDL
;
A
#
# COMPACT_ATOMS: atom_id res chain seq x y z
N MET A 1 2.36 10.11 11.41
CA MET A 1 1.52 11.09 12.16
C MET A 1 0.09 11.00 11.64
N ALA A 2 -0.86 10.62 12.49
CA ALA A 2 -2.25 10.42 12.13
C ALA A 2 -2.88 11.72 11.58
N LEU A 3 -3.67 11.62 10.51
CA LEU A 3 -4.39 12.75 9.93
C LEU A 3 -5.19 13.54 10.98
N ILE A 4 -5.73 12.83 11.97
CA ILE A 4 -6.52 13.43 13.04
C ILE A 4 -5.68 14.34 13.92
N ASP A 5 -4.44 13.98 14.25
CA ASP A 5 -3.54 14.87 14.99
C ASP A 5 -3.19 16.14 14.20
N LYS A 6 -3.09 16.03 12.87
CA LYS A 6 -2.83 17.17 12.00
C LYS A 6 -4.05 18.10 11.88
N ILE A 7 -5.25 17.53 11.81
CA ILE A 7 -6.50 18.28 11.62
C ILE A 7 -7.02 18.88 12.94
N PHE A 8 -6.98 18.11 14.02
CA PHE A 8 -7.51 18.53 15.31
C PHE A 8 -6.44 19.17 16.20
N GLY A 9 -5.15 18.88 15.99
CA GLY A 9 -4.14 19.17 17.01
C GLY A 9 -4.50 18.52 18.34
N LYS A 10 -3.65 18.66 19.37
CA LYS A 10 -3.94 18.07 20.69
C LYS A 10 -5.14 18.72 21.42
N LYS A 11 -5.86 19.69 20.83
CA LYS A 11 -6.85 20.53 21.55
C LYS A 11 -8.06 21.05 20.76
N LYS A 12 -8.14 20.93 19.41
CA LYS A 12 -9.32 21.45 18.70
C LYS A 12 -10.46 20.45 18.79
N THR A 13 -11.66 20.95 19.10
CA THR A 13 -12.92 20.18 18.99
C THR A 13 -13.55 20.41 17.61
N LEU A 14 -14.52 19.59 17.18
CA LEU A 14 -15.24 19.79 15.91
C LEU A 14 -15.87 21.19 15.76
N SER A 15 -16.23 21.83 16.87
CA SER A 15 -16.70 23.22 16.92
C SER A 15 -15.67 24.25 16.43
N GLN A 16 -14.38 23.93 16.54
CA GLN A 16 -13.26 24.84 16.27
C GLN A 16 -12.61 24.56 14.90
N LEU A 17 -13.12 23.58 14.14
CA LEU A 17 -12.65 23.30 12.79
C LEU A 17 -13.18 24.33 11.79
N ASP A 18 -12.26 24.99 11.08
CA ASP A 18 -12.63 25.92 10.02
C ASP A 18 -12.98 25.17 8.73
N LYS A 19 -14.01 25.64 8.03
CA LYS A 19 -14.47 25.08 6.75
C LYS A 19 -13.39 25.20 5.68
N GLN A 20 -12.65 26.31 5.66
CA GLN A 20 -11.60 26.50 4.67
C GLN A 20 -10.42 25.55 4.93
N GLU A 21 -10.07 25.30 6.20
CA GLU A 21 -9.08 24.29 6.58
C GLU A 21 -9.47 22.89 6.09
N LEU A 22 -10.71 22.45 6.37
CA LEU A 22 -11.21 21.14 5.92
C LEU A 22 -11.24 21.02 4.39
N ARG A 23 -11.63 22.09 3.68
CA ARG A 23 -11.64 22.09 2.21
C ARG A 23 -10.24 22.04 1.61
N ARG A 24 -9.26 22.73 2.20
CA ARG A 24 -7.86 22.66 1.76
C ARG A 24 -7.28 21.27 1.95
N GLU A 25 -7.57 20.64 3.09
CA GLU A 25 -7.09 19.28 3.37
C GLU A 25 -7.76 18.25 2.44
N GLU A 26 -9.06 18.39 2.14
CA GLU A 26 -9.78 17.55 1.16
C GLU A 26 -9.12 17.63 -0.23
N ILE A 27 -8.75 18.83 -0.69
CA ILE A 27 -8.04 19.03 -1.97
C ILE A 27 -6.65 18.38 -1.95
N LEU A 28 -5.93 18.52 -0.83
CA LEU A 28 -4.59 17.96 -0.68
C LEU A 28 -4.63 16.42 -0.69
N LEU A 29 -5.53 15.82 0.08
CA LEU A 29 -5.74 14.37 0.13
C LEU A 29 -6.18 13.82 -1.23
N THR A 30 -7.04 14.54 -1.96
CA THR A 30 -7.42 14.17 -3.33
C THR A 30 -6.20 14.11 -4.24
N LYS A 31 -5.35 15.15 -4.22
CA LYS A 31 -4.11 15.17 -5.02
C LYS A 31 -3.15 14.05 -4.65
N GLN A 32 -3.02 13.73 -3.36
CA GLN A 32 -2.17 12.64 -2.89
C GLN A 32 -2.69 11.27 -3.34
N ARG A 33 -4.00 11.03 -3.18
CA ARG A 33 -4.69 9.84 -3.68
C ARG A 33 -4.47 9.65 -5.18
N ASP A 34 -4.67 10.70 -5.98
CA ASP A 34 -4.53 10.64 -7.43
C ASP A 34 -3.07 10.36 -7.87
N ARG A 35 -2.08 10.89 -7.13
CA ARG A 35 -0.67 10.56 -7.35
C ARG A 35 -0.38 9.09 -7.04
N LEU A 36 -0.93 8.55 -5.95
CA LEU A 36 -0.77 7.15 -5.58
C LEU A 36 -1.41 6.22 -6.62
N PHE A 37 -2.59 6.56 -7.14
CA PHE A 37 -3.20 5.83 -8.25
C PHE A 37 -2.27 5.75 -9.46
N LYS A 38 -1.77 6.91 -9.94
CA LYS A 38 -0.83 6.95 -11.08
C LYS A 38 0.46 6.16 -10.82
N LYS A 39 0.97 6.20 -9.58
CA LYS A 39 2.15 5.42 -9.17
C LYS A 39 1.90 3.92 -9.27
N ILE A 40 0.74 3.44 -8.81
CA ILE A 40 0.35 2.02 -8.87
C ILE A 40 0.14 1.57 -10.32
N GLU A 41 -0.44 2.42 -11.17
CA GLU A 41 -0.56 2.16 -12.61
C GLU A 41 0.81 2.01 -13.26
N GLN A 42 1.73 2.95 -13.01
CA GLN A 42 3.09 2.90 -13.53
C GLN A 42 3.83 1.63 -13.06
N MET A 43 3.71 1.26 -11.78
CA MET A 43 4.30 0.03 -11.26
C MET A 43 3.75 -1.22 -11.94
N SER A 44 2.46 -1.23 -12.30
CA SER A 44 1.86 -2.34 -13.04
C SER A 44 2.48 -2.48 -14.43
N LEU A 45 2.67 -1.35 -15.14
CA LEU A 45 3.33 -1.33 -16.44
C LEU A 45 4.80 -1.79 -16.35
N ASP A 46 5.52 -1.34 -15.33
CA ASP A 46 6.92 -1.72 -15.15
C ASP A 46 7.06 -3.20 -14.82
N LYS A 47 6.18 -3.77 -13.99
CA LYS A 47 6.11 -5.21 -13.74
C LYS A 47 5.84 -6.01 -15.01
N GLN A 48 4.92 -5.54 -15.84
CA GLN A 48 4.62 -6.20 -17.12
C GLN A 48 5.85 -6.22 -18.04
N LYS A 49 6.61 -5.12 -18.09
CA LYS A 49 7.87 -5.05 -18.83
C LYS A 49 8.92 -6.02 -18.28
N ILE A 50 9.12 -6.05 -16.96
CA ILE A 50 10.07 -6.98 -16.31
C ILE A 50 9.68 -8.43 -16.62
N PHE A 51 8.38 -8.74 -16.56
CA PHE A 51 7.89 -10.08 -16.89
C PHE A 51 8.16 -10.47 -18.34
N GLN A 52 7.88 -9.58 -19.29
CA GLN A 52 8.15 -9.81 -20.72
C GLN A 52 9.65 -9.96 -21.00
N GLN A 53 10.48 -9.16 -20.35
CA GLN A 53 11.94 -9.29 -20.41
C GLN A 53 12.39 -10.65 -19.86
N GLY A 54 11.87 -11.08 -18.71
CA GLY A 54 12.22 -12.38 -18.13
C GLY A 54 11.79 -13.56 -19.01
N ALA A 55 10.61 -13.48 -19.62
CA ALA A 55 10.10 -14.49 -20.54
C ALA A 55 10.93 -14.62 -21.83
N THR A 56 11.54 -13.54 -22.31
CA THR A 56 12.37 -13.56 -23.54
C THR A 56 13.84 -13.84 -23.25
N GLN A 57 14.27 -13.66 -22.00
CA GLN A 57 15.66 -13.81 -21.59
C GLN A 57 16.04 -15.29 -21.55
N LYS A 58 17.26 -15.65 -21.98
CA LYS A 58 17.74 -17.06 -21.98
C LYS A 58 18.75 -17.38 -20.88
N SER A 59 19.47 -16.37 -20.37
CA SER A 59 20.42 -16.58 -19.28
C SER A 59 19.66 -16.76 -17.95
N PRO A 60 19.92 -17.85 -17.21
CA PRO A 60 19.27 -18.12 -15.93
C PRO A 60 19.65 -17.11 -14.85
N GLU A 61 20.87 -16.57 -14.88
CA GLU A 61 21.32 -15.52 -13.95
C GLU A 61 20.54 -14.23 -14.16
N LEU A 62 20.34 -13.84 -15.43
CA LEU A 62 19.58 -12.64 -15.77
C LEU A 62 18.08 -12.81 -15.51
N ARG A 63 17.51 -14.01 -15.74
CA ARG A 63 16.13 -14.30 -15.31
C ARG A 63 16.00 -14.20 -13.79
N LYS A 64 16.95 -14.73 -13.03
CA LYS A 64 16.95 -14.64 -11.57
C LYS A 64 16.95 -13.19 -11.09
N ALA A 65 17.78 -12.33 -11.67
CA ALA A 65 17.78 -10.90 -11.36
C ALA A 65 16.43 -10.24 -11.68
N LEU A 66 15.86 -10.51 -12.87
CA LEU A 66 14.54 -10.00 -13.25
C LEU A 66 13.41 -10.51 -12.34
N ALA A 67 13.55 -11.72 -11.80
CA ALA A 67 12.59 -12.25 -10.84
C ALA A 67 12.63 -11.49 -9.51
N GLN A 68 13.83 -11.17 -9.03
CA GLN A 68 14.02 -10.33 -7.84
C GLN A 68 13.45 -8.92 -8.06
N ASP A 69 13.69 -8.33 -9.23
CA ASP A 69 13.13 -7.01 -9.57
C ASP A 69 11.59 -7.04 -9.62
N PHE A 70 11.01 -8.11 -10.15
CA PHE A 70 9.55 -8.28 -10.19
C PHE A 70 8.96 -8.41 -8.78
N GLU A 71 9.60 -9.15 -7.89
CA GLU A 71 9.22 -9.25 -6.48
C GLU A 71 9.27 -7.89 -5.80
N LEU A 72 10.38 -7.16 -5.94
CA LEU A 72 10.56 -5.84 -5.34
C LEU A 72 9.46 -4.87 -5.81
N LYS A 73 9.18 -4.84 -7.11
CA LYS A 73 8.10 -4.01 -7.67
C LYS A 73 6.73 -4.43 -7.17
N THR A 74 6.51 -5.72 -6.91
CA THR A 74 5.26 -6.22 -6.33
C THR A 74 5.09 -5.74 -4.90
N GLN A 75 6.15 -5.76 -4.09
CA GLN A 75 6.12 -5.21 -2.73
C GLN A 75 5.85 -3.70 -2.72
N GLU A 76 6.55 -2.92 -3.55
CA GLU A 76 6.33 -1.48 -3.69
C GLU A 76 4.87 -1.15 -4.09
N GLN A 77 4.30 -1.95 -4.99
CA GLN A 77 2.90 -1.82 -5.42
C GLN A 77 1.93 -2.08 -4.26
N LEU A 78 2.16 -3.14 -3.48
CA LEU A 78 1.33 -3.47 -2.31
C LEU A 78 1.38 -2.37 -1.25
N MET A 79 2.57 -1.82 -0.97
CA MET A 79 2.70 -0.70 -0.03
C MET A 79 1.98 0.55 -0.53
N SER A 80 2.14 0.89 -1.81
CA SER A 80 1.48 2.05 -2.41
C SER A 80 -0.04 1.87 -2.40
N ALA A 81 -0.55 0.64 -2.57
CA ALA A 81 -1.97 0.32 -2.43
C ALA A 81 -2.48 0.43 -0.98
N ARG A 82 -1.68 0.03 0.01
CA ARG A 82 -1.99 0.26 1.44
C ARG A 82 -2.08 1.75 1.74
N GLU A 83 -1.12 2.55 1.27
CA GLU A 83 -1.13 4.00 1.43
C GLU A 83 -2.35 4.64 0.72
N LEU A 84 -2.69 4.17 -0.48
CA LEU A 84 -3.85 4.64 -1.22
C LEU A 84 -5.16 4.40 -0.45
N ASN A 85 -5.30 3.23 0.17
CA ASN A 85 -6.45 2.90 1.02
C ASN A 85 -6.53 3.84 2.22
N LEU A 86 -5.40 4.10 2.88
CA LEU A 86 -5.34 5.06 3.99
C LEU A 86 -5.77 6.46 3.54
N ARG A 87 -5.16 7.00 2.46
CA ARG A 87 -5.52 8.34 1.92
C ARG A 87 -6.98 8.44 1.49
N SER A 88 -7.56 7.35 0.99
CA SER A 88 -8.97 7.31 0.60
C SER A 88 -9.92 7.35 1.80
N LYS A 89 -9.60 6.62 2.89
CA LYS A 89 -10.35 6.66 4.15
C LYS A 89 -10.23 8.03 4.82
N GLU A 90 -9.03 8.59 4.83
CA GLU A 90 -8.72 9.95 5.27
C GLU A 90 -9.58 10.98 4.53
N LEU A 91 -9.61 10.93 3.19
CA LEU A 91 -10.42 11.81 2.36
C LEU A 91 -11.92 11.71 2.69
N LEU A 92 -12.44 10.49 2.83
CA LEU A 92 -13.83 10.25 3.20
C LEU A 92 -14.17 10.81 4.58
N THR A 93 -13.25 10.68 5.54
CA THR A 93 -13.39 11.23 6.88
C THR A 93 -13.45 12.76 6.83
N VAL A 94 -12.49 13.42 6.15
CA VAL A 94 -12.48 14.88 5.99
C VAL A 94 -13.73 15.38 5.28
N SER A 95 -14.17 14.69 4.22
CA SER A 95 -15.37 15.06 3.48
C SER A 95 -16.64 15.00 4.36
N ARG A 96 -16.76 13.96 5.20
CA ARG A 96 -17.85 13.84 6.19
C ARG A 96 -17.79 14.96 7.24
N LEU A 97 -16.60 15.27 7.77
CA LEU A 97 -16.43 16.38 8.72
C LEU A 97 -16.84 17.72 8.10
N ARG A 98 -16.47 17.97 6.84
CA ARG A 98 -16.89 19.18 6.10
C ARG A 98 -18.40 19.26 5.98
N MET A 99 -19.07 18.17 5.58
CA MET A 99 -20.53 18.13 5.47
C MET A 99 -21.22 18.41 6.80
N ILE A 100 -20.73 17.83 7.90
CA ILE A 100 -21.27 18.09 9.26
C ILE A 100 -21.13 19.57 9.61
N GLN A 101 -19.97 20.16 9.35
CA GLN A 101 -19.71 21.57 9.64
C GLN A 101 -20.53 22.53 8.74
N GLU A 102 -20.81 22.13 7.50
CA GLU A 102 -21.70 22.84 6.59
C GLU A 102 -23.15 22.83 7.09
N ASN A 103 -23.67 21.67 7.47
CA ASN A 103 -25.02 21.51 7.99
C ASN A 103 -25.23 22.25 9.32
N LYS A 104 -24.21 22.27 10.19
CA LYS A 104 -24.24 23.00 11.48
C LYS A 104 -24.41 24.52 11.29
N GLN A 105 -23.79 25.10 10.26
CA GLN A 105 -23.94 26.54 9.96
C GLN A 105 -25.25 26.87 9.22
N SER A 106 -25.79 25.94 8.43
CA SER A 106 -27.02 26.14 7.66
C SER A 106 -28.31 25.91 8.46
N GLY A 107 -28.23 25.56 9.76
CA GLY A 107 -29.39 25.40 10.64
C GLY A 107 -30.37 24.28 10.24
N ARG A 108 -30.02 23.44 9.25
CA ARG A 108 -30.85 22.32 8.82
C ARG A 108 -30.68 21.16 9.79
N ALA A 109 -31.72 20.94 10.58
CA ALA A 109 -31.86 19.88 11.57
C ALA A 109 -31.88 18.47 10.95
N LEU A 110 -30.75 17.99 10.43
CA LEU A 110 -30.43 16.57 10.53
C LEU A 110 -29.85 16.41 11.93
N GLY A 111 -30.61 15.70 12.78
CA GLY A 111 -30.49 15.66 14.24
C GLY A 111 -29.08 15.84 14.78
N ARG A 112 -28.95 16.70 15.79
CA ARG A 112 -27.73 17.04 16.55
C ARG A 112 -26.79 15.83 16.74
N LEU A 113 -25.95 15.54 15.76
CA LEU A 113 -24.76 14.73 15.96
C LEU A 113 -23.76 15.66 16.64
N ASN A 114 -23.91 15.79 17.96
CA ASN A 114 -22.84 16.25 18.83
C ASN A 114 -21.79 15.14 18.82
N VAL A 115 -20.96 15.10 17.77
CA VAL A 115 -19.79 14.23 17.74
C VAL A 115 -18.87 14.72 18.85
N THR A 116 -18.77 13.91 19.91
CA THR A 116 -17.98 14.21 21.10
C THR A 116 -16.52 13.85 20.86
N ASP A 117 -15.61 14.35 21.71
CA ASP A 117 -14.19 13.97 21.64
C ASP A 117 -14.00 12.44 21.75
N THR A 118 -14.94 11.74 22.40
CA THR A 118 -15.01 10.27 22.45
C THR A 118 -15.28 9.64 21.08
N ASP A 119 -16.11 10.26 20.24
CA ASP A 119 -16.40 9.78 18.89
C ASP A 119 -15.23 10.07 17.94
N VAL A 120 -14.53 11.20 18.14
CA VAL A 120 -13.28 11.50 17.44
C VAL A 120 -12.20 10.48 17.82
N ALA A 121 -12.05 10.17 19.11
CA ALA A 121 -11.12 9.14 19.59
C ALA A 121 -11.45 7.74 19.06
N LYS A 122 -12.73 7.39 18.90
CA LYS A 122 -13.15 6.14 18.25
C LYS A 122 -12.85 6.12 16.76
N ILE A 123 -13.04 7.23 16.05
CA ILE A 123 -12.69 7.33 14.63
C ILE A 123 -11.17 7.29 14.44
N SER A 124 -10.40 7.92 15.33
CA SER A 124 -8.94 7.76 15.39
C SER A 124 -8.54 6.32 15.64
N GLY A 125 -9.15 5.69 16.65
CA GLY A 125 -8.94 4.28 16.96
C GLY A 125 -9.23 3.39 15.76
N TRP A 126 -10.32 3.62 15.00
CA TRP A 126 -10.61 2.85 13.78
C TRP A 126 -9.67 3.14 12.60
N ILE A 127 -9.02 4.30 12.58
CA ILE A 127 -7.98 4.62 11.59
C ILE A 127 -6.63 4.00 12.01
N GLU A 128 -6.39 3.84 13.31
CA GLU A 128 -5.15 3.34 13.90
C GLU A 128 -5.13 1.80 14.11
N ASP A 129 -6.27 1.18 14.45
CA ASP A 129 -6.35 -0.24 14.86
C ASP A 129 -6.20 -1.25 13.72
N ASP A 130 -6.43 -0.89 12.45
CA ASP A 130 -6.49 -1.90 11.36
C ASP A 130 -5.12 -2.10 10.67
N SER A 131 -4.17 -2.57 11.48
CA SER A 131 -3.06 -3.50 11.19
C SER A 131 -2.10 -3.23 10.01
N VAL A 132 -1.48 -2.04 9.96
CA VAL A 132 0.01 -1.89 9.90
C VAL A 132 0.28 -0.47 10.40
N SER A 133 0.67 -0.32 11.67
CA SER A 133 1.08 1.00 12.16
C SER A 133 2.29 1.47 11.35
N GLN A 134 2.32 2.75 11.00
CA GLN A 134 3.44 3.35 10.26
C GLN A 134 4.78 3.08 10.98
N ASP A 135 4.72 2.94 12.30
CA ASP A 135 5.80 2.55 13.19
C ASP A 135 6.17 1.08 13.01
N MET A 136 5.23 0.14 12.92
CA MET A 136 5.51 -1.27 12.60
C MET A 136 6.01 -1.42 11.16
N TYR A 137 5.60 -0.55 10.23
CA TYR A 137 6.16 -0.51 8.87
C TYR A 137 7.62 -0.04 8.86
N GLN A 138 7.97 0.98 9.66
CA GLN A 138 9.36 1.40 9.88
C GLN A 138 10.16 0.34 10.61
N GLU A 139 9.62 -0.27 11.66
CA GLU A 139 10.26 -1.34 12.43
C GLU A 139 10.42 -2.61 11.59
N ARG A 140 9.52 -2.88 10.65
CA ARG A 140 9.67 -3.94 9.63
C ARG A 140 10.66 -3.55 8.54
N LEU A 141 10.73 -2.28 8.12
CA LEU A 141 11.77 -1.79 7.21
C LEU A 141 13.14 -1.91 7.86
N ASP A 142 13.26 -1.51 9.13
CA ASP A 142 14.47 -1.59 9.93
C ASP A 142 14.81 -3.06 10.19
N GLN A 143 13.86 -3.92 10.54
CA GLN A 143 14.07 -5.38 10.59
C GLN A 143 14.46 -5.98 9.24
N ILE A 144 13.89 -5.53 8.12
CA ILE A 144 14.24 -6.03 6.77
C ILE A 144 15.61 -5.50 6.33
N LEU A 145 16.01 -4.31 6.76
CA LEU A 145 17.33 -3.73 6.49
C LEU A 145 18.41 -4.31 7.42
N GLU A 146 18.06 -4.65 8.66
CA GLU A 146 18.92 -5.29 9.66
C GLU A 146 19.05 -6.81 9.37
N LEU A 147 17.94 -7.47 9.01
CA LEU A 147 17.95 -8.78 8.34
C LEU A 147 18.62 -8.68 6.98
N GLY A 148 18.58 -7.55 6.28
CA GLY A 148 19.26 -7.33 5.00
C GLY A 148 20.79 -7.27 5.18
N ALA A 149 21.28 -6.64 6.24
CA ALA A 149 22.70 -6.61 6.58
C ALA A 149 23.23 -7.97 7.07
N GLN A 150 22.40 -8.74 7.77
CA GLN A 150 22.74 -10.11 8.22
C GLN A 150 22.54 -11.14 7.08
N SER A 151 21.49 -10.97 6.28
CA SER A 151 21.16 -11.78 5.11
C SER A 151 22.04 -11.45 3.92
N ASP A 152 22.70 -10.30 3.80
CA ASP A 152 23.72 -10.09 2.77
C ASP A 152 24.97 -10.92 3.09
N LYS A 153 25.24 -11.18 4.38
CA LYS A 153 26.29 -12.08 4.85
C LYS A 153 25.93 -13.56 4.65
N ASP A 154 24.66 -13.91 4.81
CA ASP A 154 24.14 -15.27 4.56
C ASP A 154 23.71 -15.52 3.09
N ALA A 155 23.40 -14.50 2.30
CA ALA A 155 23.04 -14.58 0.87
C ALA A 155 24.28 -14.66 -0.03
N LEU A 156 25.43 -14.19 0.45
CA LEU A 156 26.72 -14.53 -0.15
C LEU A 156 27.02 -16.04 -0.05
N SER A 157 26.43 -16.76 0.92
CA SER A 157 26.59 -18.21 1.08
C SER A 157 25.39 -19.04 0.57
N ALA A 158 24.19 -18.45 0.47
CA ALA A 158 22.98 -19.08 -0.08
C ALA A 158 22.36 -18.23 -1.20
N ALA A 159 22.81 -18.42 -2.43
CA ALA A 159 22.25 -17.80 -3.62
C ALA A 159 20.86 -18.38 -4.02
N GLY A 160 19.86 -18.33 -3.13
CA GLY A 160 18.51 -18.83 -3.37
C GLY A 160 17.50 -17.71 -3.63
N LEU A 161 16.72 -17.80 -4.71
CA LEU A 161 15.52 -16.99 -4.90
C LEU A 161 14.57 -17.14 -3.71
N SER A 162 13.77 -16.12 -3.42
CA SER A 162 12.65 -16.28 -2.49
C SER A 162 11.62 -17.26 -3.07
N GLY A 163 10.72 -17.79 -2.24
CA GLY A 163 9.65 -18.66 -2.71
C GLY A 163 8.77 -18.02 -3.81
N ALA A 164 8.66 -16.69 -3.82
CA ALA A 164 7.92 -15.95 -4.84
C ALA A 164 8.68 -15.89 -6.18
N GLY A 165 10.00 -15.69 -6.15
CA GLY A 165 10.84 -15.66 -7.34
C GLY A 165 11.03 -17.03 -7.95
N GLN A 166 11.04 -18.08 -7.13
CA GLN A 166 11.04 -19.46 -7.62
C GLN A 166 9.74 -19.79 -8.38
N GLU A 167 8.59 -19.30 -7.91
CA GLU A 167 7.30 -19.46 -8.62
C GLU A 167 7.31 -18.71 -9.96
N LEU A 168 7.85 -17.48 -9.99
CA LEU A 168 7.99 -16.72 -11.23
C LEU A 168 8.92 -17.43 -12.24
N MET A 169 10.03 -18.01 -11.78
CA MET A 169 10.92 -18.81 -12.62
C MET A 169 10.22 -20.06 -13.18
N ASN A 170 9.39 -20.73 -12.38
CA ASN A 170 8.62 -21.88 -12.84
C ASN A 170 7.63 -21.48 -13.95
N ILE A 171 6.96 -20.33 -13.79
CA ILE A 171 6.02 -19.80 -14.79
C ILE A 171 6.75 -19.48 -16.11
N TRP A 172 7.93 -18.86 -16.07
CA TRP A 172 8.72 -18.65 -17.29
C TRP A 172 9.15 -19.96 -17.95
N ASN A 173 9.52 -20.98 -17.18
CA ASN A 173 9.82 -22.31 -17.73
C ASN A 173 8.58 -22.95 -18.38
N ASP A 174 7.39 -22.72 -17.84
CA ASP A 174 6.14 -23.22 -18.41
C ASP A 174 5.75 -22.46 -19.70
N ILE A 175 6.07 -21.16 -19.81
CA ILE A 175 5.98 -20.41 -21.06
C ILE A 175 6.94 -20.98 -22.10
N ASP A 176 8.21 -21.23 -21.73
CA ASP A 176 9.22 -21.81 -22.64
C ASP A 176 8.80 -23.18 -23.18
N ARG A 177 8.06 -23.96 -22.37
CA ARG A 177 7.50 -25.26 -22.73
C ARG A 177 6.20 -25.18 -23.53
N GLY A 178 5.62 -23.99 -23.69
CA GLY A 178 4.32 -23.77 -24.33
C GLY A 178 3.13 -24.27 -23.50
N ALA A 179 3.32 -24.52 -22.20
CA ALA A 179 2.26 -25.01 -21.31
C ALA A 179 1.27 -23.90 -20.92
N VAL A 180 1.70 -22.63 -20.95
CA VAL A 180 0.88 -21.46 -20.61
C VAL A 180 1.10 -20.35 -21.64
N LYS A 181 0.04 -19.65 -22.03
CA LYS A 181 0.14 -18.46 -22.88
C LYS A 181 0.70 -17.28 -22.10
N GLN A 182 1.47 -16.42 -22.77
CA GLN A 182 2.17 -15.31 -22.13
C GLN A 182 1.24 -14.34 -21.39
N GLU A 183 0.03 -14.11 -21.89
CA GLU A 183 -0.98 -13.25 -21.24
C GLU A 183 -1.49 -13.85 -19.93
N GLU A 184 -1.86 -15.15 -19.95
CA GLU A 184 -2.33 -15.88 -18.77
C GLU A 184 -1.21 -16.07 -17.72
N ALA A 185 0.03 -16.19 -18.18
CA ALA A 185 1.19 -16.39 -17.33
C ALA A 185 1.51 -15.16 -16.46
N PHE A 186 1.27 -13.94 -16.96
CA PHE A 186 1.49 -12.72 -16.17
C PHE A 186 0.52 -12.65 -14.99
N ASP A 187 -0.77 -12.90 -15.22
CA ASP A 187 -1.79 -12.86 -14.17
C ASP A 187 -1.54 -13.96 -13.12
N GLN A 188 -1.11 -15.14 -13.56
CA GLN A 188 -0.70 -16.23 -12.66
C GLN A 188 0.51 -15.83 -11.81
N ALA A 189 1.51 -15.20 -12.41
CA ALA A 189 2.71 -14.74 -11.71
C ALA A 189 2.39 -13.66 -10.69
N ASP A 190 1.62 -12.64 -11.07
CA ASP A 190 1.21 -11.57 -10.16
C ASP A 190 0.40 -12.13 -8.98
N LYS A 191 -0.54 -13.04 -9.24
CA LYS A 191 -1.34 -13.68 -8.19
C LYS A 191 -0.50 -14.55 -7.26
N ALA A 192 0.45 -15.33 -7.80
CA ALA A 192 1.33 -16.21 -7.04
C ALA A 192 2.22 -15.40 -6.08
N VAL A 193 2.92 -14.39 -6.59
CA VAL A 193 3.80 -13.51 -5.81
C VAL A 193 3.00 -12.77 -4.74
N ARG A 194 1.83 -12.22 -5.07
CA ARG A 194 0.95 -11.55 -4.09
C ARG A 194 0.46 -12.50 -3.00
N LYS A 195 0.06 -13.73 -3.35
CA LYS A 195 -0.41 -14.74 -2.38
C LYS A 195 0.71 -15.13 -1.42
N ARG A 196 1.95 -15.24 -1.89
CA ARG A 196 3.12 -15.51 -1.04
C ARG A 196 3.41 -14.38 -0.05
N HIS A 197 3.27 -13.13 -0.48
CA HIS A 197 3.36 -12.00 0.45
C HIS A 197 2.22 -11.99 1.47
N ALA A 198 0.99 -12.27 1.05
CA ALA A 198 -0.15 -12.34 1.96
C ALA A 198 -0.04 -13.48 3.00
N ALA A 199 0.49 -14.64 2.60
CA ALA A 199 0.71 -15.77 3.52
C ALA A 199 1.81 -15.48 4.55
N LYS A 200 2.87 -14.76 4.15
CA LYS A 200 3.96 -14.36 5.06
C LYS A 200 3.51 -13.34 6.11
N ASP A 201 2.51 -12.52 5.78
CA ASP A 201 1.93 -11.53 6.69
C ASP A 201 0.90 -12.13 7.68
N GLY A 202 0.42 -13.37 7.47
CA GLY A 202 -0.62 -14.02 8.28
C GLY A 202 -0.17 -15.11 9.26
N ASP A 203 1.11 -15.51 9.22
CA ASP A 203 1.72 -16.54 10.11
C ASP A 203 2.43 -15.92 11.33
N LEU A 204 2.13 -14.66 11.69
CA LEU A 204 2.64 -13.92 12.86
C LEU A 204 1.49 -13.30 13.65
#